data_AF-A0A564Y9B9-F1
#
_entry.id   AF-A0A564Y9B9-F1
#
_cell.length_a   1.000
_cell.length_b   1.000
_cell.length_c   1.000
_cell.angle_alpha   90.00
_cell.angle_beta   90.00
_cell.angle_gamma   90.00
#
_symmetry.space_group_name_H-M   'P 1'
#
loop_
_entity.id
_entity.type
_entity.pdbx_description
1 polymer ?
#
loop_
_entity_poly.entity_id
_entity_poly.type
_entity_poly.pdbx_seq_one_letter_code
_entity_poly.pdbx_strand_id
1 'polypeptide(L)'
;MFTINTSIERKCSGCKKILETSSEENKSCPEYLHTNDGRAWHADCLVCSWCKCPLYDNKNVVSSKCYTRGGRVYCPRDYFRFSPTLCEFKLPPKCMSCQHPIRPGDKVIHSPLHTFHSHCFSCDVCGKDLLPGQPY
;
A
#
# COMPACT_ATOMS: atom_id res chain seq x y z
N MET A 1 13.30 -0.75 51.90
CA MET A 1 12.03 -0.53 51.17
C MET A 1 12.37 -0.15 49.75
N PHE A 2 12.39 -1.13 48.84
CA PHE A 2 12.65 -0.86 47.42
C PHE A 2 11.33 -0.52 46.76
N THR A 3 11.08 0.77 46.51
CA THR A 3 9.97 1.22 45.68
C THR A 3 10.22 0.71 44.27
N ILE A 4 9.52 -0.36 43.89
CA ILE A 4 9.46 -0.84 42.52
C ILE A 4 8.61 0.19 41.77
N ASN A 5 9.26 1.24 41.26
CA ASN A 5 8.61 2.22 40.41
C ASN A 5 8.38 1.54 39.06
N THR A 6 7.28 0.79 38.94
CA THR A 6 6.85 0.19 37.68
C THR A 6 6.21 1.26 36.80
N SER A 7 7.03 2.22 36.35
CA SER A 7 6.66 3.14 35.28
C SER A 7 6.59 2.34 33.99
N ILE A 8 5.38 2.14 33.45
CA ILE A 8 5.18 1.51 32.15
C ILE A 8 5.65 2.54 31.10
N GLU A 9 6.96 2.58 30.83
CA GLU A 9 7.55 3.47 29.84
C GLU A 9 6.98 3.17 28.44
N ARG A 10 6.02 3.96 27.98
CA ARG A 10 5.50 3.83 26.60
C ARG A 10 6.50 4.41 25.63
N LYS A 11 6.96 3.60 24.68
CA LYS A 11 7.96 3.98 23.66
C LYS A 11 7.30 4.18 22.31
N CYS A 12 7.75 5.20 21.59
CA CYS A 12 7.33 5.46 20.23
C CYS A 12 7.81 4.35 19.30
N SER A 13 6.90 3.75 18.52
CA SER A 13 7.25 2.68 17.57
C SER A 13 8.10 3.16 16.38
N GLY A 14 8.12 4.47 16.10
CA GLY A 14 8.94 5.06 15.04
C GLY A 14 10.38 5.36 15.47
N CYS A 15 10.54 6.15 16.53
CA CYS A 15 11.84 6.64 16.98
C CYS A 15 12.42 5.91 18.20
N LYS A 16 11.67 4.97 18.81
CA LYS A 16 12.04 4.20 20.02
C LYS A 16 12.28 5.02 21.29
N LYS A 17 12.01 6.33 21.26
CA LYS A 17 12.10 7.22 22.43
C LYS A 17 10.85 7.10 23.30
N ILE A 18 10.99 7.43 24.58
CA ILE A 18 9.91 7.46 25.57
C ILE A 18 8.91 8.58 25.18
N LEU A 19 7.62 8.28 25.26
CA LEU A 19 6.52 9.23 24.98
C LEU A 19 6.14 10.08 26.20
N GLU A 20 6.56 9.67 27.40
CA GLU A 20 6.41 10.46 28.63
C GLU A 20 7.40 11.63 28.64
N THR A 21 6.87 12.85 28.58
CA THR A 21 7.62 14.08 28.85
C THR A 21 7.67 14.30 30.37
N SER A 22 8.45 13.49 31.08
CA SER A 22 8.70 13.69 32.52
C SER A 22 9.78 14.74 32.75
N SER A 23 9.44 16.02 32.53
CA SER A 23 9.99 17.18 33.27
C SER A 23 9.69 18.48 32.53
N GLU A 24 8.56 19.12 32.87
CA GLU A 24 8.42 20.56 33.10
C GLU A 24 6.93 20.85 33.34
N GLU A 25 6.62 21.31 34.54
CA GLU A 25 5.28 21.66 35.01
C GLU A 25 4.62 22.67 34.05
N ASN A 26 3.39 22.38 33.62
CA ASN A 26 2.51 23.23 32.78
C ASN A 26 2.63 23.17 31.25
N LYS A 27 2.72 21.98 30.64
CA LYS A 27 2.24 21.77 29.27
C LYS A 27 1.22 20.64 29.21
N SER A 28 -0.01 21.00 28.88
CA SER A 28 -1.09 20.08 28.50
C SER A 28 -0.53 19.00 27.59
N CYS A 29 -0.78 17.73 27.94
CA CYS A 29 -0.25 16.53 27.30
C CYS A 29 -0.01 16.72 25.79
N PRO A 30 1.21 16.48 25.26
CA PRO A 30 1.34 16.27 23.83
C PRO A 30 0.54 15.02 23.51
N GLU A 31 -0.58 15.18 22.79
CA GLU A 31 -1.45 14.08 22.38
C GLU A 31 -0.62 13.08 21.54
N TYR A 32 -0.21 11.98 22.18
CA TYR A 32 0.44 10.89 21.47
C TYR A 32 -0.61 10.03 20.78
N LEU A 33 -0.28 9.57 19.58
CA LEU A 33 -1.22 8.86 18.73
C LEU A 33 -1.19 7.37 19.02
N HIS A 34 -2.37 6.79 19.11
CA HIS A 34 -2.55 5.35 19.16
C HIS A 34 -3.01 4.81 17.82
N THR A 35 -2.39 3.71 17.40
CA THR A 35 -2.82 2.91 16.26
C THR A 35 -3.64 1.72 16.73
N ASN A 36 -4.49 1.16 15.86
CA ASN A 36 -5.36 0.03 16.18
C ASN A 36 -4.59 -1.21 16.67
N ASP A 37 -3.31 -1.35 16.29
CA ASP A 37 -2.41 -2.42 16.74
C ASP A 37 -1.86 -2.22 18.15
N GLY A 38 -2.39 -1.26 18.92
CA GLY A 38 -1.96 -0.98 20.29
C GLY A 38 -0.60 -0.28 20.39
N ARG A 39 -0.05 0.21 19.27
CA ARG A 39 1.23 0.91 19.23
C ARG A 39 1.04 2.42 19.37
N ALA A 40 1.95 3.03 20.11
CA ALA A 40 1.98 4.47 20.34
C ALA A 40 3.05 5.16 19.48
N TRP A 41 2.71 6.35 18.98
CA TRP A 41 3.52 7.13 18.04
C TRP A 41 3.49 8.62 18.43
N HIS A 42 4.58 9.34 18.18
CA HIS A 42 4.51 10.80 18.14
C HIS A 42 3.74 11.23 16.89
N ALA A 43 3.09 12.40 16.94
CA ALA A 43 2.43 13.00 15.78
C ALA A 43 3.37 13.05 14.56
N ASP A 44 4.61 13.52 14.76
CA ASP A 44 5.61 13.63 13.70
C ASP A 44 6.23 12.28 13.29
N CYS A 45 6.13 11.26 14.13
CA CYS A 45 6.70 9.94 13.85
C CYS A 45 5.74 9.02 13.07
N LEU A 46 4.45 9.36 13.02
CA LEU A 46 3.46 8.57 12.30
C LEU A 46 3.49 8.92 10.81
N VAL A 47 4.49 8.39 10.11
CA VAL A 47 4.70 8.61 8.66
C VAL A 47 4.58 7.30 7.90
N CYS A 48 4.17 7.36 6.63
CA CYS A 48 4.14 6.19 5.77
C CYS A 48 5.54 5.59 5.64
N SER A 49 5.68 4.27 5.83
CA SER A 49 6.98 3.61 5.70
C SER A 49 7.55 3.71 4.28
N TRP A 50 6.68 3.86 3.27
CA TRP A 50 7.02 3.96 1.86
C TRP A 50 7.21 5.41 1.40
N CYS A 51 6.13 6.19 1.29
CA CYS A 51 6.20 7.57 0.78
C CYS A 51 6.70 8.61 1.80
N LYS A 52 6.89 8.24 3.07
CA LYS A 52 7.29 9.14 4.17
C LYS A 52 6.33 10.32 4.44
N CYS A 53 5.18 10.37 3.79
CA CYS A 53 4.19 11.40 4.08
C CYS A 53 3.63 11.25 5.51
N PRO A 54 3.34 12.38 6.19
CA PRO A 54 2.67 12.35 7.49
C PRO A 54 1.28 11.71 7.33
N LEU A 55 1.01 10.70 8.17
CA LEU A 55 -0.31 10.04 8.22
C LEU A 55 -1.24 10.74 9.21
N TYR A 56 -0.69 11.66 9.99
CA TYR A 56 -1.42 12.56 10.88
C TYR A 56 -0.95 13.98 10.57
N ASP A 57 -1.86 14.81 10.07
CA ASP A 57 -1.64 16.22 9.84
C ASP A 57 -2.95 16.94 10.15
N ASN A 58 -2.90 17.97 10.99
CA ASN A 58 -4.05 18.78 11.36
C ASN A 58 -4.55 19.68 10.20
N LYS A 59 -3.80 19.76 9.09
CA LYS A 59 -4.11 20.57 7.91
C LYS A 59 -4.38 19.78 6.63
N ASN A 60 -4.03 18.49 6.59
CA ASN A 60 -4.18 17.68 5.37
C ASN A 60 -4.87 16.35 5.66
N VAL A 61 -6.19 16.43 5.78
CA VAL A 61 -7.10 15.28 5.96
C VAL A 61 -7.16 14.48 4.65
N VAL A 62 -6.13 13.67 4.38
CA VAL A 62 -6.19 12.65 3.32
C VAL A 62 -6.76 11.34 3.86
N SER A 63 -6.66 11.10 5.17
CA SER A 63 -7.44 10.10 5.90
C SER A 63 -6.92 10.00 7.33
N SER A 64 -7.78 10.13 8.33
CA SER A 64 -7.53 9.61 9.69
C SER A 64 -7.37 8.08 9.75
N LYS A 65 -7.13 7.44 8.60
CA LYS A 65 -7.00 6.00 8.37
C LYS A 65 -5.58 5.72 7.93
N CYS A 66 -4.77 5.23 8.86
CA CYS A 66 -3.49 4.58 8.57
C CYS A 66 -3.69 3.06 8.62
N TYR A 67 -2.89 2.33 7.84
CA TYR A 67 -2.93 0.88 7.82
C TYR A 67 -1.59 0.31 8.24
N THR A 68 -1.61 -0.78 9.00
CA THR A 68 -0.45 -1.45 9.55
C THR A 68 -0.28 -2.82 8.93
N ARG A 69 0.96 -3.17 8.61
CA ARG A 69 1.29 -4.50 8.08
C ARG A 69 2.73 -4.86 8.44
N GLY A 70 2.92 -6.02 9.09
CA GLY A 70 4.25 -6.51 9.46
C GLY A 70 5.01 -5.53 10.35
N GLY A 71 4.31 -4.80 11.23
CA GLY A 71 4.91 -3.79 12.10
C GLY A 71 5.29 -2.47 11.43
N ARG A 72 4.90 -2.25 10.16
CA ARG A 72 5.09 -1.00 9.42
C ARG A 72 3.75 -0.32 9.15
N VAL A 73 3.72 1.00 9.24
CA VAL A 73 2.55 1.84 8.91
C VAL A 73 2.62 2.33 7.47
N TYR A 74 1.48 2.39 6.80
CA TYR A 74 1.32 2.79 5.41
C TYR A 74 0.12 3.73 5.25
N CYS A 75 0.21 4.65 4.27
CA CYS A 75 -0.94 5.44 3.85
C CYS A 75 -1.93 4.56 3.08
N PRO A 76 -3.23 4.92 3.00
CA PRO A 76 -4.22 4.14 2.25
C PRO A 76 -3.75 3.83 0.82
N ARG A 77 -3.24 4.84 0.12
CA ARG A 77 -2.73 4.72 -1.26
C ARG A 77 -1.65 3.64 -1.39
N ASP A 78 -0.63 3.67 -0.53
CA ASP A 78 0.50 2.74 -0.60
C ASP A 78 0.11 1.36 -0.05
N TYR A 79 -0.74 1.31 0.96
CA TYR A 79 -1.24 0.04 1.50
C TYR A 79 -1.95 -0.78 0.42
N PHE A 80 -2.84 -0.14 -0.37
CA PHE A 80 -3.51 -0.80 -1.49
C PHE A 80 -2.57 -1.04 -2.69
N ARG A 81 -1.61 -0.15 -2.94
CA ARG A 81 -0.68 -0.29 -4.08
C ARG A 81 0.34 -1.41 -3.90
N PHE A 82 0.88 -1.57 -2.69
CA PHE A 82 1.95 -2.53 -2.39
C PHE A 82 1.46 -3.78 -1.67
N SER A 83 0.16 -3.97 -1.49
CA SER A 83 -0.34 -5.27 -1.08
C SER A 83 -0.02 -6.29 -2.19
N PRO A 84 0.77 -7.34 -1.94
CA PRO A 84 1.08 -8.38 -2.93
C PRO A 84 -0.17 -9.07 -3.48
N THR A 85 -1.31 -8.97 -2.79
CA THR A 85 -2.61 -9.45 -3.28
C THR A 85 -3.31 -8.51 -4.28
N LEU A 86 -2.82 -7.29 -4.48
CA LEU A 86 -3.41 -6.30 -5.40
C LEU A 86 -2.51 -5.95 -6.58
N CYS A 87 -1.20 -6.19 -6.50
CA CYS A 87 -0.30 -5.95 -7.64
C CYS A 87 -0.55 -6.90 -8.81
N GLU A 88 -0.89 -8.17 -8.54
CA GLU A 88 -1.32 -9.14 -9.56
C GLU A 88 -2.63 -8.72 -10.25
N PHE A 89 -3.53 -8.05 -9.51
CA PHE A 89 -4.87 -7.70 -10.03
C PHE A 89 -4.92 -6.33 -10.73
N LYS A 90 -3.89 -5.49 -10.58
CA LYS A 90 -3.86 -4.12 -11.11
C LYS A 90 -2.93 -3.92 -12.30
N LEU A 91 -2.14 -4.93 -12.65
CA LEU A 91 -1.43 -4.93 -13.92
C LEU A 91 -2.44 -5.35 -15.00
N PRO A 92 -2.77 -4.48 -15.97
CA PRO A 92 -3.56 -4.88 -17.11
C PRO A 92 -2.92 -6.10 -17.79
N PRO A 93 -3.71 -7.11 -18.19
CA PRO A 93 -3.19 -8.27 -18.89
C PRO A 93 -2.42 -7.79 -20.12
N LYS A 94 -1.24 -8.35 -20.37
CA LYS A 94 -0.41 -7.96 -21.51
C LYS A 94 -0.78 -8.80 -22.72
N CYS A 95 -0.79 -8.17 -23.89
CA CYS A 95 -0.89 -8.91 -25.14
C CYS A 95 0.38 -9.74 -25.35
N MET A 96 0.24 -11.05 -25.56
CA MET A 96 1.40 -11.94 -25.73
C MET A 96 2.21 -11.63 -27.00
N SER A 97 1.56 -11.17 -28.06
CA SER A 97 2.19 -10.84 -29.35
C SER A 97 2.93 -9.49 -29.31
N CYS A 98 2.29 -8.40 -28.88
CA CYS A 98 2.93 -7.08 -28.89
C CYS A 98 3.49 -6.62 -27.53
N GLN A 99 3.32 -7.40 -26.45
CA GLN A 99 3.76 -7.11 -25.09
C GLN A 99 3.20 -5.81 -24.45
N HIS A 100 2.25 -5.16 -25.12
CA HIS A 100 1.58 -3.97 -24.61
C HIS A 100 0.45 -4.32 -23.63
N PRO A 101 0.22 -3.49 -22.61
CA PRO A 101 -0.88 -3.68 -21.66
C PRO A 101 -2.24 -3.44 -22.33
N ILE A 102 -3.18 -4.37 -22.10
CA ILE A 102 -4.57 -4.28 -22.57
C ILE A 102 -5.34 -3.31 -21.69
N ARG A 103 -5.89 -2.26 -22.28
CA ARG A 103 -6.65 -1.23 -21.58
C ARG A 103 -8.15 -1.52 -21.61
N PRO A 104 -8.92 -0.97 -20.65
CA PRO A 104 -10.38 -0.99 -20.71
C PRO A 104 -10.86 -0.29 -22.00
N GLY A 105 -11.54 -1.02 -22.88
CA GLY A 105 -12.00 -0.54 -24.19
C GLY A 105 -11.29 -1.17 -25.39
N ASP A 106 -10.18 -1.86 -25.18
CA ASP A 106 -9.49 -2.57 -26.26
C ASP A 106 -10.25 -3.83 -26.67
N LYS A 107 -10.27 -4.11 -27.98
CA LYS A 107 -10.81 -5.37 -28.51
C LYS A 107 -9.79 -6.47 -28.30
N VAL A 108 -10.18 -7.51 -27.56
CA VAL A 108 -9.29 -8.60 -27.14
C VAL A 108 -9.80 -9.96 -27.55
N ILE A 109 -8.86 -10.88 -27.71
CA ILE A 109 -9.08 -12.31 -27.91
C ILE A 109 -8.44 -13.04 -26.73
N HIS A 110 -9.24 -13.86 -26.05
CA HIS A 110 -8.79 -14.72 -24.97
C HIS A 110 -8.54 -16.13 -25.52
N SER A 111 -7.27 -16.54 -25.50
CA SER A 111 -6.83 -17.93 -25.65
C SER A 111 -6.80 -18.58 -24.25
N PRO A 112 -6.87 -19.92 -24.11
CA PRO A 112 -6.94 -20.59 -22.80
C PRO A 112 -5.86 -20.16 -21.79
N LEU A 113 -4.68 -19.74 -22.25
CA LEU A 113 -3.56 -19.32 -21.39
C LEU A 113 -3.08 -17.88 -21.64
N HIS A 114 -3.53 -17.22 -22.70
CA HIS A 114 -2.97 -15.95 -23.14
C HIS A 114 -4.04 -15.00 -23.67
N THR A 115 -3.79 -13.70 -23.56
CA THR A 115 -4.66 -12.67 -24.13
C THR A 115 -3.93 -11.94 -25.25
N PHE A 116 -4.66 -11.62 -26.31
CA PHE A 116 -4.15 -10.90 -27.47
C PHE A 116 -5.07 -9.72 -27.80
N HIS A 117 -4.54 -8.65 -28.39
CA HIS A 117 -5.40 -7.70 -29.10
C HIS A 117 -6.00 -8.39 -30.32
N SER A 118 -7.20 -7.96 -30.74
CA SER A 118 -7.87 -8.56 -31.91
C SER A 118 -7.02 -8.51 -33.18
N HIS A 119 -6.19 -7.46 -33.36
CA HIS A 119 -5.28 -7.33 -34.49
C HIS A 119 -3.91 -8.00 -34.26
N CYS A 120 -3.61 -8.41 -33.03
CA CYS A 120 -2.35 -9.09 -32.71
C CYS A 120 -2.50 -10.62 -32.68
N PHE A 121 -3.70 -11.13 -32.96
CA PHE A 121 -3.98 -12.57 -33.01
C PHE A 121 -3.92 -13.04 -34.46
N SER A 122 -2.71 -13.34 -34.91
CA SER A 122 -2.45 -13.84 -36.26
C SER A 122 -1.64 -15.14 -36.21
N CYS A 123 -1.74 -15.94 -37.27
CA CYS A 123 -0.99 -17.18 -37.40
C CYS A 123 0.50 -16.86 -37.64
N ASP A 124 1.40 -17.45 -36.86
CA ASP A 124 2.86 -17.26 -36.99
C ASP A 124 3.40 -17.73 -38.36
N VAL A 125 2.77 -18.75 -38.96
CA VAL A 125 3.20 -19.34 -40.23
C VAL A 125 2.74 -18.53 -41.44
N CYS A 126 1.49 -18.05 -41.44
CA CYS A 126 0.89 -17.39 -42.61
C CYS A 126 0.58 -15.90 -42.42
N GLY A 127 0.78 -15.35 -41.23
CA GLY A 127 0.55 -13.94 -40.89
C GLY A 127 -0.91 -13.49 -40.95
N LYS A 128 -1.87 -14.40 -41.19
CA LYS A 128 -3.29 -14.05 -41.31
C LYS A 128 -3.92 -13.89 -39.93
N ASP A 129 -4.74 -12.84 -39.80
CA ASP A 129 -5.58 -12.61 -38.62
C ASP A 129 -6.54 -13.78 -38.42
N LEU A 130 -6.51 -14.38 -37.23
CA LEU A 130 -7.38 -15.48 -36.84
C LEU A 130 -8.65 -14.88 -36.22
N LEU A 131 -9.79 -15.15 -36.82
CA LEU A 131 -11.07 -14.68 -36.30
C LEU A 131 -11.59 -15.61 -35.18
N PRO A 132 -12.42 -15.08 -34.26
CA PRO A 132 -13.07 -15.90 -33.24
C PRO A 132 -13.83 -17.08 -33.88
N GLY A 133 -13.48 -18.31 -33.48
CA GLY A 133 -14.10 -19.54 -34.00
C GLY A 133 -13.30 -20.26 -35.09
N GLN A 134 -12.17 -19.71 -35.55
CA GLN A 134 -11.25 -20.47 -36.40
C GLN A 134 -10.34 -21.38 -35.55
N PRO A 135 -10.06 -22.61 -36.01
CA PRO A 135 -9.09 -23.47 -35.35
C PRO A 135 -7.69 -22.87 -35.49
N TYR A 136 -6.94 -22.89 -34.40
CA TYR A 136 -5.56 -22.38 -34.29
C TYR A 136 -4.69 -23.32 -33.46
#